data_AF-A0A1G6BIG4-F1
#
_entry.id   AF-A0A1G6BIG4-F1
#
_cell.length_a   1.000
_cell.length_b   1.000
_cell.length_c   1.000
_cell.angle_alpha   90.00
_cell.angle_beta   90.00
_cell.angle_gamma   90.00
#
_symmetry.space_group_name_H-M   'P 1'
#
loop_
_entity.id
_entity.type
_entity.pdbx_description
1 polymer ?
#
loop_
_entity_poly.entity_id
_entity_poly.type
_entity_poly.pdbx_seq_one_letter_code
_entity_poly.pdbx_strand_id
1 'polypeptide(L)'
;MTREEKHRLIEERRKHVREVLAKHGNDILESHKFHKTKHFIQHGDMSVYDHSLSVAERAIRINRFIHAKCKERDLVRGALLHDYFLYDWHKDGKDKGNVHPKLHGFFHPSTALKNASRDFVLSEREKDIIKKHMWPLTVIPPMCREAWIVTMADKYCSAMETFGLHKAKIRARHIDLPAQDIERL
;
A
#
# COMPACT_ATOMS: atom_id res chain seq x y z
N MET A 1 1.74 15.94 29.02
CA MET A 1 2.62 15.95 27.83
C MET A 1 2.51 17.31 27.16
N THR A 2 3.63 18.02 27.02
CA THR A 2 3.70 19.36 26.44
C THR A 2 3.49 19.32 24.92
N ARG A 3 3.25 20.49 24.29
CA ARG A 3 3.16 20.60 22.82
C ARG A 3 4.45 20.14 22.13
N GLU A 4 5.60 20.47 22.71
CA GLU A 4 6.92 20.10 22.20
C GLU A 4 7.16 18.58 22.29
N GLU A 5 6.80 17.96 23.42
CA GLU A 5 6.87 16.50 23.57
C GLU A 5 5.99 15.79 22.55
N LYS A 6 4.77 16.28 22.33
CA LYS A 6 3.87 15.75 21.30
C LYS A 6 4.49 15.86 19.91
N HIS A 7 5.10 16.99 19.59
CA HIS A 7 5.75 17.23 18.30
C HIS A 7 6.93 16.27 18.09
N ARG A 8 7.83 16.15 19.08
CA ARG A 8 8.97 15.22 19.04
C ARG A 8 8.52 13.78 18.79
N LEU A 9 7.50 13.32 19.52
CA LEU A 9 6.96 11.97 19.34
C LEU A 9 6.37 11.73 17.95
N ILE A 10 5.73 12.74 17.34
CA ILE A 10 5.21 12.64 15.97
C ILE A 10 6.36 12.50 14.98
N GLU A 11 7.41 13.31 15.13
CA GLU A 11 8.58 13.27 14.25
C GLU A 11 9.36 11.96 14.38
N GLU A 12 9.56 11.45 15.60
CA GLU A 12 10.17 10.13 15.82
C GLU A 12 9.36 9.00 15.18
N ARG A 13 8.03 9.06 15.27
CA ARG A 13 7.15 8.08 14.62
C ARG A 13 7.24 8.16 13.10
N ARG A 14 7.32 9.37 12.53
CA ARG A 14 7.48 9.58 11.09
C ARG A 14 8.83 9.08 10.60
N LYS A 15 9.90 9.42 11.32
CA LYS A 15 11.27 8.97 11.03
C LYS A 15 11.35 7.44 10.99
N HIS A 16 10.85 6.77 12.03
CA HIS A 16 10.82 5.31 12.09
C HIS A 16 10.08 4.68 10.90
N VAL A 17 8.91 5.21 10.53
CA VAL A 17 8.16 4.70 9.37
C VAL A 17 8.95 4.86 8.07
N ARG A 18 9.59 6.02 7.86
CA ARG A 18 10.43 6.27 6.67
C ARG A 18 11.62 5.31 6.61
N GLU A 19 12.29 5.10 7.73
CA GLU A 19 13.44 4.18 7.82
C GLU A 19 13.04 2.74 7.51
N VAL A 20 11.93 2.26 8.08
CA VAL A 20 11.42 0.90 7.84
C VAL A 20 10.97 0.72 6.38
N LEU A 21 10.28 1.71 5.80
CA LEU A 21 9.90 1.71 4.39
C LEU A 21 11.11 1.68 3.47
N ALA A 22 12.07 2.59 3.66
CA ALA A 22 13.27 2.65 2.84
C ALA A 22 14.08 1.35 2.95
N LYS A 23 14.26 0.81 4.16
CA LYS A 23 15.03 -0.41 4.36
C LYS A 23 14.44 -1.64 3.65
N HIS A 24 13.11 -1.74 3.55
CA HIS A 24 12.44 -2.96 3.11
C HIS A 24 11.71 -2.87 1.78
N GLY A 25 11.39 -1.66 1.33
CA GLY A 25 10.60 -1.41 0.13
C GLY A 25 11.35 -0.68 -0.99
N ASN A 26 12.62 -0.29 -0.83
CA ASN A 26 13.30 0.58 -1.80
C ASN A 26 13.27 0.05 -3.23
N ASP A 27 13.57 -1.24 -3.41
CA ASP A 27 13.55 -1.92 -4.71
C ASP A 27 12.18 -1.88 -5.40
N ILE A 28 11.10 -1.90 -4.62
CA ILE A 28 9.72 -1.76 -5.14
C ILE A 28 9.44 -0.29 -5.46
N LEU A 29 9.75 0.61 -4.51
CA LEU A 29 9.48 2.04 -4.61
C LEU A 29 10.20 2.71 -5.78
N GLU A 30 11.42 2.26 -6.12
CA GLU A 30 12.22 2.74 -7.25
C GLU A 30 11.88 2.03 -8.56
N SER A 31 11.05 0.98 -8.53
CA SER A 31 10.77 0.21 -9.74
C SER A 31 9.88 1.01 -10.69
N HIS A 32 10.28 1.07 -11.96
CA HIS A 32 9.52 1.77 -13.00
C HIS A 32 8.06 1.26 -13.10
N LYS A 33 7.83 -0.04 -12.94
CA LYS A 33 6.48 -0.61 -12.99
C LYS A 33 5.63 -0.21 -11.79
N PHE A 34 6.21 -0.10 -10.59
CA PHE A 34 5.50 0.45 -9.44
C PHE A 34 5.19 1.93 -9.63
N HIS A 35 6.10 2.72 -10.21
CA HIS A 35 5.79 4.11 -10.55
C HIS A 35 4.63 4.27 -11.54
N LYS A 36 4.42 3.32 -12.47
CA LYS A 36 3.25 3.35 -13.37
C LYS A 36 1.92 3.34 -12.61
N THR A 37 1.87 2.83 -11.38
CA THR A 37 0.63 2.80 -10.59
C THR A 37 0.16 4.18 -10.14
N LYS A 38 0.99 5.23 -10.30
CA LYS A 38 0.59 6.64 -10.15
C LYS A 38 -0.49 7.05 -11.16
N HIS A 39 -0.57 6.36 -12.29
CA HIS A 39 -1.54 6.66 -13.36
C HIS A 39 -2.81 5.80 -13.30
N PHE A 40 -2.92 4.90 -12.32
CA PHE A 40 -4.10 4.06 -12.12
C PHE A 40 -4.85 4.55 -10.90
N ILE A 41 -6.15 4.82 -11.06
CA ILE A 41 -6.99 5.29 -9.96
C ILE A 41 -7.46 4.10 -9.14
N GLN A 42 -7.36 4.23 -7.82
CA GLN A 42 -7.84 3.29 -6.82
C GLN A 42 -9.19 3.71 -6.25
N HIS A 43 -9.25 4.89 -5.61
CA HIS A 43 -10.46 5.41 -4.96
C HIS A 43 -10.60 6.92 -5.18
N GLY A 44 -11.72 7.38 -5.75
CA GLY A 44 -11.93 8.81 -6.01
C GLY A 44 -10.88 9.37 -6.97
N ASP A 45 -9.99 10.24 -6.46
CA ASP A 45 -8.82 10.79 -7.16
C ASP A 45 -7.50 10.18 -6.68
N MET A 46 -7.54 9.14 -5.84
CA MET A 46 -6.36 8.49 -5.29
C MET A 46 -5.74 7.50 -6.27
N SER A 47 -4.45 7.62 -6.53
CA SER A 47 -3.70 6.65 -7.32
C SER A 47 -3.44 5.35 -6.54
N VAL A 48 -3.26 4.23 -7.24
CA VAL A 48 -2.86 2.94 -6.66
C VAL A 48 -1.51 3.06 -5.95
N TYR A 49 -0.60 3.89 -6.47
CA TYR A 49 0.70 4.18 -5.84
C TYR A 49 0.53 4.77 -4.43
N ASP A 50 -0.23 5.85 -4.34
CA ASP A 50 -0.40 6.59 -3.09
C ASP A 50 -1.21 5.81 -2.05
N HIS A 51 -2.20 5.05 -2.53
CA HIS A 51 -2.96 4.12 -1.70
C HIS A 51 -2.02 3.07 -1.09
N SER A 52 -1.25 2.37 -1.94
CA SER A 52 -0.31 1.32 -1.50
C SER A 52 0.73 1.86 -0.50
N LEU A 53 1.26 3.06 -0.74
CA LEU A 53 2.19 3.71 0.18
C LEU A 53 1.51 4.07 1.52
N SER A 54 0.27 4.56 1.48
CA SER A 54 -0.51 4.88 2.68
C SER A 54 -0.85 3.64 3.51
N VAL A 55 -1.18 2.53 2.84
CA VAL A 55 -1.38 1.21 3.47
C VAL A 55 -0.08 0.72 4.13
N ALA A 56 1.06 0.79 3.45
CA ALA A 56 2.34 0.38 4.01
C ALA A 56 2.73 1.21 5.25
N GLU A 57 2.60 2.55 5.20
CA GLU A 57 2.82 3.41 6.38
C GLU A 57 1.89 3.05 7.54
N ARG A 58 0.61 2.80 7.22
CA ARG A 58 -0.39 2.45 8.23
C ARG A 58 -0.10 1.10 8.86
N ALA A 59 0.28 0.11 8.06
CA ALA A 59 0.64 -1.23 8.52
C ALA A 59 1.83 -1.19 9.50
N ILE A 60 2.89 -0.42 9.20
CA ILE A 60 4.03 -0.23 10.12
C ILE A 60 3.56 0.38 11.45
N ARG A 61 2.72 1.41 11.40
CA ARG A 61 2.18 2.06 12.60
C ARG A 61 1.33 1.11 13.44
N ILE A 62 0.47 0.31 12.81
CA ILE A 62 -0.35 -0.69 13.50
C ILE A 62 0.53 -1.75 14.14
N ASN A 63 1.48 -2.32 13.38
CA ASN A 63 2.42 -3.34 13.88
C ASN A 63 3.15 -2.87 15.14
N ARG A 64 3.66 -1.63 15.13
CA ARG A 64 4.32 -1.02 16.31
C ARG A 64 3.34 -0.78 17.45
N PHE A 65 2.17 -0.23 17.18
CA PHE A 65 1.18 0.13 18.21
C PHE A 65 0.69 -1.08 18.99
N ILE A 66 0.35 -2.17 18.30
CA ILE A 66 -0.14 -3.40 18.95
C ILE A 66 0.98 -4.38 19.31
N HIS A 67 2.24 -3.99 19.11
CA HIS A 67 3.42 -4.84 19.34
C HIS A 67 3.29 -6.21 18.65
N ALA A 68 2.87 -6.20 17.38
CA ALA A 68 2.57 -7.43 16.65
C ALA A 68 3.83 -8.23 16.29
N LYS A 69 5.03 -7.64 16.40
CA LYS A 69 6.32 -8.30 16.11
C LYS A 69 6.33 -9.00 14.74
N CYS A 70 5.68 -8.39 13.75
CA CYS A 70 5.69 -8.88 12.38
C CYS A 70 7.10 -8.85 11.79
N LYS A 71 7.34 -9.71 10.79
CA LYS A 71 8.52 -9.60 9.94
C LYS A 71 8.38 -8.34 9.08
N GLU A 72 9.05 -7.26 9.47
CA GLU A 72 8.90 -5.93 8.84
C GLU A 72 9.12 -5.96 7.33
N ARG A 73 10.08 -6.76 6.85
CA ARG A 73 10.30 -6.96 5.41
C ARG A 73 9.04 -7.45 4.70
N ASP A 74 8.43 -8.53 5.19
CA ASP A 74 7.24 -9.12 4.56
C ASP A 74 6.03 -8.19 4.68
N LEU A 75 5.88 -7.51 5.83
CA LEU A 75 4.81 -6.54 6.07
C LEU A 75 4.87 -5.38 5.08
N VAL A 76 6.03 -4.74 4.95
CA VAL A 76 6.22 -3.58 4.07
C VAL A 76 5.99 -3.94 2.62
N ARG A 77 6.63 -5.02 2.16
CA ARG A 77 6.59 -5.41 0.74
C ARG A 77 5.22 -5.95 0.35
N GLY A 78 4.61 -6.77 1.19
CA GLY A 78 3.24 -7.24 0.98
C GLY A 78 2.25 -6.07 0.94
N ALA A 79 2.41 -5.07 1.81
CA ALA A 79 1.59 -3.86 1.79
C ALA A 79 1.80 -3.01 0.53
N LEU A 80 3.04 -2.84 0.05
CA LEU A 80 3.28 -2.09 -1.18
C LEU A 80 2.71 -2.82 -2.42
N LEU A 81 2.70 -4.15 -2.42
CA LEU A 81 2.35 -4.95 -3.59
C LEU A 81 0.92 -5.51 -3.60
N HIS A 82 0.10 -5.26 -2.55
CA HIS A 82 -1.23 -5.85 -2.43
C HIS A 82 -2.15 -5.54 -3.63
N ASP A 83 -2.04 -4.32 -4.15
CA ASP A 83 -2.77 -3.79 -5.31
C ASP A 83 -1.92 -3.67 -6.58
N TYR A 84 -0.87 -4.49 -6.72
CA TYR A 84 0.04 -4.43 -7.87
C TYR A 84 -0.53 -5.05 -9.16
N PHE A 85 -1.76 -4.70 -9.52
CA PHE A 85 -2.49 -5.24 -10.67
C PHE A 85 -2.11 -4.60 -12.02
N LEU A 86 -1.51 -3.40 -12.02
CA LEU A 86 -0.89 -2.74 -13.18
C LEU A 86 -1.83 -2.38 -14.35
N TYR A 87 -3.08 -2.04 -14.07
CA TYR A 87 -4.04 -1.53 -15.06
C TYR A 87 -4.96 -0.50 -14.41
N ASP A 88 -5.75 0.24 -15.19
CA ASP A 88 -6.80 1.11 -14.64
C ASP A 88 -8.14 0.38 -14.62
N TRP A 89 -8.64 0.04 -13.42
CA TRP A 89 -9.84 -0.80 -13.30
C TRP A 89 -11.16 -0.05 -13.55
N HIS A 90 -11.13 1.29 -13.54
CA HIS A 90 -12.29 2.14 -13.87
C HIS A 90 -12.53 2.24 -15.38
N LYS A 91 -11.57 1.80 -16.20
CA LYS A 91 -11.70 1.74 -17.66
C LYS A 91 -12.25 0.38 -18.06
N ASP A 92 -13.57 0.24 -18.00
CA ASP A 92 -14.33 -0.96 -18.32
C ASP A 92 -13.87 -1.62 -19.64
N GLY A 93 -13.11 -2.72 -19.53
CA GLY A 93 -12.71 -3.58 -20.65
C GLY A 93 -11.79 -2.95 -21.71
N LYS A 94 -11.42 -1.67 -21.57
CA LYS A 94 -10.51 -0.98 -22.50
C LYS A 94 -9.04 -1.21 -22.16
N ASP A 95 -8.75 -1.50 -20.90
CA ASP A 95 -7.43 -1.93 -20.49
C ASP A 95 -7.33 -3.46 -20.62
N LYS A 96 -6.38 -3.95 -21.43
CA LYS A 96 -6.18 -5.38 -21.69
C LYS A 96 -5.89 -6.19 -20.42
N GLY A 97 -5.44 -5.53 -19.34
CA GLY A 97 -5.23 -6.15 -18.03
C GLY A 97 -6.52 -6.35 -17.21
N ASN A 98 -7.57 -5.57 -17.48
CA ASN A 98 -8.82 -5.58 -16.74
C ASN A 98 -9.81 -6.60 -17.33
N VAL A 99 -9.55 -7.89 -17.10
CA VAL A 99 -10.34 -9.01 -17.66
C VAL A 99 -11.74 -9.12 -17.01
N HIS A 100 -11.90 -8.63 -15.78
CA HIS A 100 -13.15 -8.71 -15.01
C HIS A 100 -13.54 -7.37 -14.36
N PRO A 101 -13.87 -6.33 -15.14
CA PRO A 101 -14.12 -4.98 -14.63
C PRO A 101 -15.20 -4.95 -13.52
N LYS A 102 -16.30 -5.69 -13.72
CA LYS A 102 -17.41 -5.76 -12.76
C LYS A 102 -17.14 -6.59 -11.50
N LEU A 103 -16.06 -7.36 -11.47
CA LEU A 103 -15.67 -8.23 -10.35
C LEU A 103 -14.25 -7.93 -9.87
N HIS A 104 -13.74 -6.72 -10.13
CA HIS A 104 -12.38 -6.32 -9.81
C HIS A 104 -11.95 -6.71 -8.39
N GLY A 105 -12.79 -6.43 -7.39
CA GLY A 105 -12.54 -6.75 -5.98
C GLY A 105 -12.25 -8.23 -5.68
N PHE A 106 -12.76 -9.16 -6.49
CA PHE A 106 -12.55 -10.60 -6.32
C PHE A 106 -11.30 -11.11 -7.04
N PHE A 107 -10.92 -10.47 -8.14
CA PHE A 107 -9.87 -10.99 -9.03
C PHE A 107 -8.54 -10.25 -8.93
N HIS A 108 -8.52 -8.97 -8.57
CA HIS A 108 -7.27 -8.21 -8.49
C HIS A 108 -6.24 -8.82 -7.50
N PRO A 109 -6.59 -9.47 -6.37
CA PRO A 109 -5.56 -10.08 -5.51
C PRO A 109 -4.78 -11.17 -6.25
N SER A 110 -5.44 -11.89 -7.16
CA SER A 110 -4.79 -12.91 -8.01
C SER A 110 -3.89 -12.27 -9.05
N THR A 111 -4.35 -11.19 -9.69
CA THR A 111 -3.58 -10.47 -10.70
C THR A 111 -2.38 -9.76 -10.10
N ALA A 112 -2.56 -9.11 -8.95
CA ALA A 112 -1.50 -8.49 -8.16
C ALA A 112 -0.44 -9.52 -7.77
N LEU A 113 -0.86 -10.68 -7.24
CA LEU A 113 0.06 -11.76 -6.89
C LEU A 113 0.85 -12.25 -8.12
N LYS A 114 0.18 -12.44 -9.26
CA LYS A 114 0.83 -12.88 -10.50
C LYS A 114 1.88 -11.88 -10.98
N ASN A 115 1.55 -10.59 -11.00
CA ASN A 115 2.47 -9.52 -11.41
C ASN A 115 3.63 -9.38 -10.43
N ALA A 116 3.35 -9.40 -9.12
CA ALA A 116 4.35 -9.26 -8.09
C ALA A 116 5.31 -10.45 -8.09
N SER A 117 4.81 -11.69 -8.25
CA SER A 117 5.65 -12.89 -8.35
C SER A 117 6.49 -12.95 -9.63
N ARG A 118 6.05 -12.28 -10.70
CA ARG A 118 6.82 -12.14 -11.94
C ARG A 118 7.96 -11.13 -11.78
N ASP A 119 7.71 -10.03 -11.07
CA ASP A 119 8.61 -8.88 -11.03
C ASP A 119 9.55 -8.88 -9.81
N PHE A 120 9.19 -9.59 -8.74
CA PHE A 120 9.92 -9.61 -7.48
C PHE A 120 10.01 -11.01 -6.88
N VAL A 121 11.06 -11.26 -6.09
CA VAL A 121 11.18 -12.48 -5.28
C VAL A 121 10.31 -12.31 -4.03
N LEU A 122 9.25 -13.12 -3.94
CA LEU A 122 8.28 -13.10 -2.85
C LEU A 122 8.44 -14.28 -1.89
N SER A 123 8.35 -13.99 -0.60
CA SER A 123 8.17 -14.95 0.48
C SER A 123 6.71 -15.44 0.54
N GLU A 124 6.48 -16.58 1.17
CA GLU A 124 5.12 -17.11 1.35
C GLU A 124 4.21 -16.16 2.16
N ARG A 125 4.79 -15.33 3.05
CA ARG A 125 4.02 -14.30 3.78
C ARG A 125 3.60 -13.17 2.86
N GLU A 126 4.50 -12.68 2.01
CA GLU A 126 4.17 -11.65 1.02
C GLU A 126 3.08 -12.13 0.07
N LYS A 127 3.15 -13.39 -0.38
CA LYS A 127 2.11 -14.00 -1.21
C LYS A 127 0.77 -14.09 -0.48
N ASP A 128 0.76 -14.49 0.80
CA ASP A 128 -0.45 -14.56 1.63
C ASP A 128 -1.10 -13.18 1.82
N ILE A 129 -0.29 -12.16 2.10
CA ILE A 129 -0.73 -10.75 2.18
C ILE A 129 -1.43 -10.35 0.88
N ILE A 130 -0.72 -10.44 -0.25
CA ILE A 130 -1.23 -9.96 -1.54
C ILE A 130 -2.50 -10.74 -1.94
N LYS A 131 -2.51 -12.06 -1.76
CA LYS A 131 -3.63 -12.90 -2.21
C LYS A 131 -4.90 -12.70 -1.39
N LYS A 132 -4.79 -12.36 -0.10
CA LYS A 132 -5.90 -12.43 0.86
C LYS A 132 -6.24 -11.11 1.52
N HIS A 133 -5.57 -10.02 1.13
CA HIS A 133 -5.83 -8.72 1.72
C HIS A 133 -7.30 -8.32 1.60
N MET A 134 -8.03 -8.78 0.58
CA MET A 134 -9.47 -8.53 0.36
C MET A 134 -10.43 -9.28 1.27
N TRP A 135 -9.99 -10.14 2.20
CA TRP A 135 -10.90 -10.72 3.19
C TRP A 135 -11.64 -9.60 3.97
N PRO A 136 -12.97 -9.74 4.24
CA PRO A 136 -13.84 -10.90 4.03
C PRO A 136 -14.51 -10.99 2.65
N LEU A 137 -14.21 -10.09 1.69
CA LEU A 137 -14.74 -10.18 0.33
C LEU A 137 -14.24 -11.46 -0.36
N THR A 138 -12.96 -11.79 -0.22
CA THR A 138 -12.43 -13.10 -0.58
C THR A 138 -12.67 -14.10 0.56
N VAL A 139 -13.16 -15.29 0.23
CA VAL A 139 -13.59 -16.30 1.23
C VAL A 139 -12.44 -16.83 2.09
N ILE A 140 -11.21 -16.87 1.57
CA ILE A 140 -10.07 -17.48 2.28
C ILE A 140 -9.43 -16.44 3.21
N PRO A 141 -9.36 -16.69 4.53
CA PRO A 141 -8.83 -15.73 5.49
C PRO A 141 -7.28 -15.65 5.49
N PRO A 142 -6.72 -14.51 5.93
CA PRO A 142 -5.28 -14.35 6.15
C PRO A 142 -4.70 -15.41 7.10
N MET A 143 -3.53 -15.96 6.77
CA MET A 143 -2.87 -17.02 7.56
C MET A 143 -1.69 -16.50 8.39
N CYS A 144 -1.28 -15.25 8.19
CA CYS A 144 -0.22 -14.61 8.95
C CYS A 144 -0.65 -13.27 9.53
N ARG A 145 0.04 -12.84 10.60
CA ARG A 145 -0.28 -11.59 11.31
C ARG A 145 -0.08 -10.37 10.41
N GLU A 146 0.93 -10.44 9.55
CA GLU A 146 1.21 -9.42 8.54
C GLU A 146 0.01 -9.22 7.61
N ALA A 147 -0.57 -10.30 7.09
CA ALA A 147 -1.71 -10.24 6.21
C ALA A 147 -2.95 -9.67 6.92
N TRP A 148 -3.21 -10.06 8.18
CA TRP A 148 -4.26 -9.42 8.98
C TRP A 148 -4.05 -7.90 9.13
N ILE A 149 -2.82 -7.46 9.45
CA ILE A 149 -2.51 -6.04 9.60
C ILE A 149 -2.69 -5.29 8.28
N VAL A 150 -2.21 -5.84 7.17
CA VAL A 150 -2.35 -5.21 5.86
C VAL A 150 -3.82 -5.14 5.43
N THR A 151 -4.61 -6.22 5.62
CA THR A 151 -6.07 -6.20 5.42
C THR A 151 -6.73 -5.08 6.21
N MET A 152 -6.41 -4.91 7.49
CA MET A 152 -7.00 -3.83 8.30
C MET A 152 -6.53 -2.44 7.86
N ALA A 153 -5.25 -2.29 7.51
CA ALA A 153 -4.64 -1.04 7.07
C ALA A 153 -5.26 -0.56 5.75
N ASP A 154 -5.41 -1.47 4.79
CA ASP A 154 -6.07 -1.26 3.50
C ASP A 154 -7.50 -0.74 3.71
N LYS A 155 -8.33 -1.47 4.46
CA LYS A 155 -9.75 -1.11 4.69
C LYS A 155 -9.86 0.27 5.35
N TYR A 156 -8.98 0.55 6.30
CA TYR A 156 -8.91 1.86 6.93
C TYR A 156 -8.53 2.96 5.92
N CYS A 157 -7.53 2.73 5.08
CA CYS A 157 -7.09 3.69 4.07
C CYS A 157 -8.20 3.93 3.04
N SER A 158 -8.79 2.87 2.46
CA SER A 158 -9.89 2.96 1.50
C SER A 158 -11.10 3.70 2.05
N ALA A 159 -11.50 3.44 3.30
CA ALA A 159 -12.58 4.17 3.95
C ALA A 159 -12.25 5.66 4.05
N MET A 160 -11.07 6.00 4.57
CA MET A 160 -10.63 7.40 4.72
C MET A 160 -10.48 8.14 3.39
N GLU A 161 -10.08 7.45 2.34
CA GLU A 161 -9.96 7.98 0.97
C GLU A 161 -11.34 8.21 0.35
N THR A 162 -12.25 7.24 0.49
CA THR A 162 -13.64 7.32 0.00
C THR A 162 -14.41 8.48 0.65
N PHE A 163 -14.22 8.71 1.95
CA PHE A 163 -14.82 9.84 2.66
C PHE A 163 -14.04 11.16 2.51
N GLY A 164 -12.98 11.19 1.70
CA GLY A 164 -12.19 12.40 1.41
C GLY A 164 -11.29 12.90 2.56
N LEU A 165 -11.20 12.17 3.67
CA LEU A 165 -10.44 12.56 4.87
C LEU A 165 -8.92 12.39 4.72
N HIS A 166 -8.46 11.55 3.77
CA HIS A 166 -7.03 11.35 3.51
C HIS A 166 -6.40 12.44 2.60
N LYS A 167 -7.24 13.18 1.84
CA LYS A 167 -6.81 14.17 0.83
C LYS A 167 -5.88 15.25 1.39
N ALA A 168 -6.16 15.75 2.59
CA ALA A 168 -5.36 16.79 3.23
C ALA A 168 -3.96 16.32 3.65
N LYS A 169 -3.81 15.04 4.04
CA LYS A 169 -2.53 14.49 4.51
C LYS A 169 -1.56 14.13 3.38
N ILE A 170 -2.06 13.71 2.22
CA ILE A 170 -1.22 13.37 1.06
C ILE A 170 -0.72 14.63 0.36
N ARG A 171 -1.55 15.66 0.22
CA ARG A 171 -1.10 16.99 -0.24
C ARG A 171 0.04 17.53 0.63
N ALA A 172 -0.09 17.42 1.96
CA ALA A 172 0.99 17.80 2.88
C ALA A 172 2.26 16.94 2.70
N ARG A 173 2.16 15.62 2.48
CA ARG A 173 3.34 14.77 2.21
C ARG A 173 4.06 15.11 0.91
N HIS A 174 3.34 15.45 -0.16
CA HIS A 174 3.94 15.89 -1.42
C HIS A 174 4.61 17.27 -1.31
N ILE A 175 4.09 18.15 -0.44
CA ILE A 175 4.69 19.45 -0.13
C ILE A 175 5.91 19.31 0.79
N ASP A 176 5.91 18.33 1.70
CA ASP A 176 6.98 18.07 2.68
C ASP A 176 8.08 17.09 2.19
N LEU A 177 7.90 16.48 1.02
CA LEU A 177 8.98 15.75 0.33
C LEU A 177 9.77 16.77 -0.48
N PRO A 178 11.09 16.93 -0.27
CA PRO A 178 11.88 17.86 -1.06
C PRO A 178 11.69 17.54 -2.54
N ALA A 179 11.34 18.56 -3.32
CA ALA A 179 11.08 18.52 -4.75
C ALA A 179 12.33 18.25 -5.59
N GLN A 180 13.07 17.18 -5.29
CA GLN A 180 14.31 16.82 -6.01
C GLN A 180 14.11 15.69 -7.04
N ASP A 181 12.95 15.04 -7.09
CA ASP A 181 12.71 13.89 -7.98
C ASP A 181 11.58 14.10 -9.02
N ILE A 182 11.15 15.34 -9.28
CA ILE A 182 10.13 15.64 -10.30
C ILE A 182 10.75 16.07 -11.65
N GLU A 183 12.06 16.31 -11.72
CA GLU A 183 12.75 16.82 -12.93
C GLU A 183 13.50 15.76 -13.77
N ARG A 184 13.07 14.49 -13.76
CA ARG A 184 13.61 13.45 -14.66
C ARG A 184 12.54 12.55 -15.31
N LEU A 185 11.51 13.18 -15.87
CA LEU A 185 10.68 12.64 -16.95
C LEU A 185 10.66 13.65 -18.09
#